data_AF-A0A6J3J3L8-F1
#
_entry.id   AF-A0A6J3J3L8-F1
#
_cell.length_a   1.000
_cell.length_b   1.000
_cell.length_c   1.000
_cell.angle_alpha   90.00
_cell.angle_beta   90.00
_cell.angle_gamma   90.00
#
_symmetry.space_group_name_H-M   'P 1'
#
loop_
_entity.id
_entity.type
_entity.pdbx_description
1 polymer ?
#
loop_
_entity_poly.entity_id
_entity_poly.type
_entity_poly.pdbx_seq_one_letter_code
_entity_poly.pdbx_strand_id
1 'polypeptide(L)'
;MLGKLSLAENSLTSDGADLITLARETISIRFTAMKPFLPQLLVRGSVPFVLLEGQILQQVTPVVSGFYKASPQERPLLLFSNADQWVGVYIEYKFQTPVPTHLQGLANYLAQNIRDPILQKSSIVANGEKAELVLSEVWLQILGQPHTKALEDRASPEFWALQGQLSRWVKCWDEGGWGRGPGGMGMTAQGFSTAVTLFILS
;
A
#
# COMPACT_ATOMS: atom_id res chain seq x y z
N MET A 1 37.22 -56.48 6.18
CA MET A 1 37.11 -56.28 4.72
C MET A 1 36.19 -55.09 4.48
N LEU A 2 36.73 -53.94 4.07
CA LEU A 2 35.99 -52.70 3.83
C LEU A 2 35.73 -52.58 2.31
N GLY A 3 34.46 -52.60 1.91
CA GLY A 3 34.05 -52.44 0.52
C GLY A 3 34.15 -50.98 0.06
N LYS A 4 34.86 -50.73 -1.03
CA LYS A 4 34.83 -49.45 -1.75
C LYS A 4 33.52 -49.35 -2.53
N LEU A 5 32.65 -48.41 -2.16
CA LEU A 5 31.56 -47.96 -3.01
C LEU A 5 32.10 -46.88 -3.95
N SER A 6 32.26 -47.19 -5.24
CA SER A 6 32.49 -46.17 -6.28
C SER A 6 31.14 -45.73 -6.84
N LEU A 7 30.83 -44.44 -6.73
CA LEU A 7 29.70 -43.82 -7.41
C LEU A 7 30.08 -43.54 -8.86
N ALA A 8 29.23 -43.97 -9.81
CA ALA A 8 29.38 -43.66 -11.23
C ALA A 8 29.06 -42.17 -11.47
N GLU A 9 29.94 -41.46 -12.17
CA GLU A 9 29.89 -40.00 -12.46
C GLU A 9 28.86 -39.61 -13.53
N ASN A 10 27.76 -40.34 -13.66
CA ASN A 10 26.85 -40.17 -14.78
C ASN A 10 25.40 -40.42 -14.35
N SER A 11 24.86 -39.53 -13.51
CA SER A 11 23.41 -39.26 -13.40
C SER A 11 23.13 -38.02 -12.55
N LEU A 12 23.67 -36.87 -12.95
CA LEU A 12 23.16 -35.57 -12.50
C LEU A 12 23.17 -34.62 -13.70
N THR A 13 22.18 -34.76 -14.58
CA THR A 13 21.73 -33.59 -15.36
C THR A 13 21.01 -32.67 -14.38
N SER A 14 21.80 -31.85 -13.69
CA SER A 14 21.31 -30.67 -13.01
C SER A 14 20.91 -29.69 -14.11
N ASP A 15 19.62 -29.56 -14.39
CA ASP A 15 19.15 -28.32 -15.00
C ASP A 15 19.67 -27.21 -14.10
N GLY A 16 20.52 -26.34 -14.67
CA GLY A 16 21.21 -25.26 -13.98
C GLY A 16 20.23 -24.18 -13.52
N ALA A 17 19.32 -24.54 -12.61
CA ALA A 17 18.68 -23.57 -11.75
C ALA A 17 19.75 -23.12 -10.76
N ASP A 18 20.37 -21.99 -11.07
CA ASP A 18 21.39 -21.35 -10.24
C ASP A 18 20.98 -21.43 -8.77
N LEU A 19 21.86 -21.94 -7.91
CA LEU A 19 21.68 -21.91 -6.45
C LEU A 19 21.45 -20.48 -5.91
N ILE A 20 21.67 -19.46 -6.74
CA ILE A 20 21.35 -18.05 -6.50
C ILE A 20 19.83 -17.77 -6.59
N THR A 21 19.05 -18.55 -7.34
CA THR A 21 17.58 -18.43 -7.42
C THR A 21 16.81 -19.00 -6.23
N LEU A 22 17.52 -19.62 -5.26
CA LEU A 22 16.93 -20.27 -4.08
C LEU A 22 17.33 -19.63 -2.74
N ALA A 23 18.07 -18.52 -2.77
CA ALA A 23 18.20 -17.71 -1.56
C ALA A 23 16.79 -17.31 -1.10
N ARG A 24 16.52 -17.38 0.21
CA ARG A 24 15.24 -17.01 0.81
C ARG A 24 15.08 -15.49 0.72
N GLU A 25 14.79 -15.01 -0.48
CA GLU A 25 14.63 -13.62 -0.79
C GLU A 25 13.35 -13.12 -0.09
N THR A 26 13.51 -12.02 0.64
CA THR A 26 12.45 -11.37 1.39
C THR A 26 11.63 -10.50 0.45
N ILE A 27 10.30 -10.61 0.53
CA ILE A 27 9.43 -9.69 -0.19
C ILE A 27 9.31 -8.42 0.63
N SER A 28 9.70 -7.29 0.06
CA SER A 28 9.58 -5.97 0.69
C SER A 28 8.47 -5.18 0.03
N ILE A 29 7.57 -4.60 0.83
CA ILE A 29 6.45 -3.78 0.36
C ILE A 29 6.48 -2.46 1.13
N ARG A 30 6.33 -1.35 0.41
CA ARG A 30 6.25 0.01 0.95
C ARG A 30 5.04 0.70 0.37
N PHE A 31 4.33 1.45 1.20
CA PHE A 31 3.26 2.35 0.76
C PHE A 31 2.94 3.35 1.86
N THR A 32 2.18 4.38 1.51
CA THR A 32 1.62 5.37 2.43
C THR A 32 0.18 5.01 2.75
N ALA A 33 -0.14 4.92 4.04
CA ALA A 33 -1.50 4.91 4.53
C ALA A 33 -1.93 6.35 4.84
N MET A 34 -3.02 6.80 4.23
CA MET A 34 -3.72 8.07 4.46
C MET A 34 -4.41 8.07 5.82
N LYS A 35 -3.63 7.88 6.87
CA LYS A 35 -3.95 8.02 8.29
C LYS A 35 -2.94 8.96 8.93
N PRO A 36 -3.35 9.78 9.90
CA PRO A 36 -2.44 10.76 10.47
C PRO A 36 -1.36 10.02 11.25
N PHE A 37 -0.12 10.45 11.08
CA PHE A 37 0.97 9.84 11.81
C PHE A 37 0.89 10.18 13.30
N LEU A 38 0.88 9.14 14.13
CA LEU A 38 0.93 9.25 15.58
C LEU A 38 2.29 8.71 16.06
N PRO A 39 3.05 9.45 16.90
CA PRO A 39 4.35 8.98 17.39
C PRO A 39 4.31 7.60 18.08
N GLN A 40 3.16 7.23 18.66
CA GLN A 40 2.92 5.93 19.29
C GLN A 40 3.04 4.76 18.28
N LEU A 41 2.91 5.01 16.97
CA LEU A 41 3.13 4.02 15.91
C LEU A 41 4.60 3.60 15.78
N LEU A 42 5.55 4.32 16.40
CA LEU A 42 6.95 3.88 16.46
C LEU A 42 7.19 2.85 17.57
N VAL A 43 6.27 2.76 18.54
CA VAL A 43 6.37 1.85 19.68
C VAL A 43 5.61 0.57 19.36
N ARG A 44 6.34 -0.51 19.06
CA ARG A 44 5.74 -1.84 18.88
C ARG A 44 4.95 -2.24 20.13
N GLY A 45 3.74 -2.76 19.92
CA GLY A 45 2.85 -3.18 21.00
C GLY A 45 2.00 -2.07 21.61
N SER A 46 2.17 -0.81 21.20
CA SER A 46 1.22 0.25 21.56
C SER A 46 -0.16 -0.04 20.95
N VAL A 47 -1.23 0.45 21.60
CA VAL A 47 -2.60 0.26 21.08
C VAL A 47 -2.75 0.78 19.64
N PRO A 48 -2.29 2.01 19.29
CA PRO A 48 -2.35 2.47 17.90
C PRO A 48 -1.56 1.59 16.93
N PHE A 49 -0.40 1.08 17.34
CA PHE A 49 0.42 0.18 16.52
C PHE A 49 -0.33 -1.11 16.21
N VAL A 50 -0.81 -1.82 17.25
CA VAL A 50 -1.44 -3.14 17.11
C VAL A 50 -2.71 -3.05 16.28
N LEU A 51 -3.53 -2.01 16.48
CA LEU A 51 -4.75 -1.80 15.70
C LEU A 51 -4.45 -1.55 14.22
N LEU A 52 -3.50 -0.66 13.92
CA LEU A 52 -3.19 -0.33 12.53
C LEU A 52 -2.45 -1.48 11.82
N GLU A 53 -1.54 -2.15 12.51
CA GLU A 53 -0.85 -3.34 12.01
C GLU A 53 -1.86 -4.45 11.69
N GLY A 54 -2.79 -4.74 12.60
CA GLY A 54 -3.84 -5.74 12.37
C GLY A 54 -4.69 -5.42 11.15
N GLN A 55 -5.15 -4.17 11.02
CA GLN A 55 -5.91 -3.72 9.86
C GLN A 55 -5.13 -3.90 8.56
N ILE A 56 -3.87 -3.44 8.51
CA ILE A 56 -3.04 -3.52 7.30
C ILE A 56 -2.77 -4.97 6.92
N LEU A 57 -2.35 -5.80 7.88
CA LEU A 57 -1.99 -7.19 7.60
C LEU A 57 -3.20 -8.01 7.16
N GLN A 58 -4.40 -7.72 7.69
CA GLN A 58 -5.64 -8.37 7.26
C GLN A 58 -5.95 -8.09 5.77
N GLN A 59 -5.56 -6.93 5.25
CA GLN A 59 -5.83 -6.53 3.87
C GLN A 59 -4.70 -6.93 2.90
N VAL A 60 -3.45 -6.69 3.29
CA VAL A 60 -2.29 -6.87 2.40
C VAL A 60 -1.89 -8.35 2.31
N THR A 61 -1.87 -9.07 3.42
CA THR A 61 -1.33 -10.44 3.47
C THR A 61 -2.07 -11.40 2.54
N PRO A 62 -3.42 -11.43 2.49
CA PRO A 62 -4.13 -12.33 1.57
C PRO A 62 -3.81 -12.07 0.10
N VAL A 63 -3.60 -10.80 -0.28
CA VAL A 63 -3.26 -10.42 -1.66
C VAL A 63 -1.84 -10.88 -2.02
N VAL A 64 -0.88 -10.66 -1.12
CA VAL A 64 0.51 -11.14 -1.28
C VAL A 64 0.54 -12.67 -1.39
N SER A 65 -0.18 -13.37 -0.51
CA SER A 65 -0.28 -14.83 -0.56
C SER A 65 -0.91 -15.31 -1.87
N GLY A 66 -1.94 -14.63 -2.35
CA GLY A 66 -2.62 -14.95 -3.60
C GLY A 66 -1.71 -14.78 -4.83
N PHE A 67 -0.89 -13.73 -4.84
CA PHE A 67 0.07 -13.47 -5.92
C PHE A 67 1.10 -14.59 -6.03
N TYR A 68 1.73 -14.97 -4.91
CA TYR A 68 2.76 -16.01 -4.89
C TYR A 68 2.18 -17.43 -4.82
N LYS A 69 0.86 -17.57 -4.63
CA LYS A 69 0.19 -18.85 -4.35
C LYS A 69 0.86 -19.63 -3.21
N ALA A 70 1.38 -18.90 -2.23
CA ALA A 70 2.13 -19.43 -1.11
C ALA A 70 1.76 -18.66 0.16
N SER A 71 1.85 -19.32 1.30
CA SER A 71 1.67 -18.66 2.59
C SER A 71 3.01 -18.10 3.07
N PRO A 72 3.06 -16.83 3.49
CA PRO A 72 4.18 -16.33 4.26
C PRO A 72 4.39 -17.17 5.52
N GLN A 73 5.60 -17.09 6.06
CA GLN A 73 5.93 -17.53 7.40
C GLN A 73 5.14 -16.77 8.46
N GLU A 74 5.44 -17.05 9.73
CA GLU A 74 4.89 -16.29 10.86
C GLU A 74 4.93 -14.77 10.65
N ARG A 75 4.17 -14.07 11.50
CA ARG A 75 3.88 -12.62 11.47
C ARG A 75 4.96 -11.81 10.73
N PRO A 76 4.63 -11.18 9.59
CA PRO A 76 5.60 -10.40 8.83
C PRO A 76 6.14 -9.25 9.67
N LEU A 77 7.36 -8.83 9.35
CA LEU A 77 7.91 -7.63 9.94
C LEU A 77 7.16 -6.43 9.36
N LEU A 78 6.51 -5.65 10.23
CA LEU A 78 5.84 -4.40 9.85
C LEU A 78 6.42 -3.23 10.64
N LEU A 79 6.70 -2.13 9.95
CA LEU A 79 7.20 -0.88 10.51
C LEU A 79 6.36 0.30 10.03
N PHE A 80 6.16 1.26 10.94
CA PHE A 80 5.55 2.55 10.61
C PHE A 80 6.60 3.66 10.64
N SER A 81 6.36 4.69 9.84
CA SER A 81 7.21 5.88 9.73
C SER A 81 6.34 7.11 9.45
N ASN A 82 6.90 8.29 9.67
CA ASN A 82 6.27 9.54 9.29
C ASN A 82 6.59 9.82 7.81
N ALA A 83 5.56 9.83 6.97
CA ALA A 83 5.63 10.18 5.56
C ALA A 83 4.81 11.47 5.34
N ASP A 84 5.43 12.62 5.59
CA ASP A 84 4.78 13.94 5.49
C ASP A 84 3.45 14.03 6.27
N GLN A 85 3.49 13.67 7.56
CA GLN A 85 2.32 13.60 8.47
C GLN A 85 1.32 12.46 8.14
N TRP A 86 1.54 11.68 7.08
CA TRP A 86 0.87 10.40 6.85
C TRP A 86 1.68 9.24 7.44
N VAL A 87 1.04 8.07 7.55
CA VAL A 87 1.72 6.86 8.00
C VAL A 87 2.40 6.19 6.80
N GLY A 88 3.73 6.23 6.75
CA GLY A 88 4.52 5.37 5.87
C GLY A 88 4.59 3.96 6.43
N VAL A 89 4.31 2.96 5.60
CA VAL A 89 4.27 1.54 5.96
C VAL A 89 5.38 0.80 5.23
N TYR A 90 6.14 -0.01 5.96
CA TYR A 90 7.07 -1.00 5.42
C TYR A 90 6.68 -2.38 5.92
N ILE A 91 6.57 -3.34 5.02
CA ILE A 91 6.27 -4.74 5.34
C ILE A 91 7.34 -5.62 4.69
N GLU A 92 7.82 -6.60 5.44
CA GLU A 92 8.71 -7.64 4.94
C GLU A 92 8.10 -9.02 5.19
N TYR A 93 7.82 -9.74 4.11
CA TYR A 93 7.35 -11.11 4.14
C TYR A 93 8.50 -12.08 3.87
N LYS A 94 8.53 -13.15 4.66
CA LYS A 94 9.39 -14.31 4.43
C LYS A 94 8.49 -15.48 4.10
N PHE A 95 8.89 -16.35 3.18
CA PHE A 95 8.11 -17.54 2.80
C PHE A 95 8.82 -18.82 3.26
N GLN A 96 8.03 -19.85 3.57
CA GLN A 96 8.55 -21.17 3.97
C GLN A 96 9.18 -21.89 2.78
N THR A 97 8.50 -21.83 1.65
CA THR A 97 9.01 -22.28 0.37
C THR A 97 9.69 -21.11 -0.35
N PRO A 98 10.78 -21.35 -1.08
CA PRO A 98 11.31 -20.36 -2.01
C PRO A 98 10.20 -19.84 -2.92
N VAL A 99 10.09 -18.52 -3.05
CA VAL A 99 9.17 -17.86 -3.97
C VAL A 99 9.98 -17.08 -4.99
N PRO A 100 9.54 -17.02 -6.26
CA PRO A 100 10.24 -16.28 -7.29
C PRO A 100 10.13 -14.78 -7.02
N THR A 101 11.17 -14.24 -6.39
CA THR A 101 11.20 -12.89 -5.84
C THR A 101 11.46 -11.81 -6.91
N HIS A 102 11.96 -12.22 -8.06
CA HIS A 102 12.06 -11.40 -9.28
C HIS A 102 10.74 -11.32 -10.08
N LEU A 103 9.62 -11.87 -9.57
CA LEU A 103 8.33 -11.69 -10.23
C LEU A 103 7.94 -10.21 -10.23
N GLN A 104 7.86 -9.65 -11.43
CA GLN A 104 7.33 -8.31 -11.67
C GLN A 104 5.80 -8.30 -11.54
N GLY A 105 5.24 -7.12 -11.29
CA GLY A 105 3.81 -6.86 -11.26
C GLY A 105 3.18 -6.96 -9.88
N LEU A 106 3.94 -7.26 -8.82
CA LEU A 106 3.40 -7.33 -7.45
C LEU A 106 2.84 -5.97 -7.02
N ALA A 107 3.52 -4.86 -7.32
CA ALA A 107 3.06 -3.52 -6.95
C ALA A 107 1.71 -3.19 -7.62
N ASN A 108 1.59 -3.49 -8.92
CA ASN A 108 0.35 -3.34 -9.69
C ASN A 108 -0.77 -4.25 -9.16
N TYR A 109 -0.45 -5.50 -8.88
CA TYR A 109 -1.40 -6.46 -8.34
C TYR A 109 -1.95 -6.02 -6.99
N LEU A 110 -1.08 -5.49 -6.11
CA LEU A 110 -1.49 -4.91 -4.82
C LEU A 110 -2.42 -3.69 -5.03
N ALA A 111 -2.04 -2.77 -5.92
CA ALA A 111 -2.84 -1.58 -6.22
C ALA A 111 -4.25 -1.93 -6.73
N GLN A 112 -4.39 -2.99 -7.52
CA GLN A 112 -5.66 -3.42 -8.09
C GLN A 112 -6.52 -4.21 -7.11
N ASN A 113 -5.91 -5.03 -6.24
CA ASN A 113 -6.65 -6.00 -5.43
C ASN A 113 -6.88 -5.55 -3.98
N ILE A 114 -6.12 -4.56 -3.48
CA ILE A 114 -6.38 -3.98 -2.15
C ILE A 114 -7.49 -2.93 -2.27
N ARG A 115 -8.60 -3.18 -1.56
CA ARG A 115 -9.78 -2.29 -1.55
C ARG A 115 -9.77 -1.25 -0.43
N ASP A 116 -8.80 -1.29 0.47
CA ASP A 116 -8.78 -0.39 1.63
C ASP A 116 -8.57 1.07 1.15
N PRO A 117 -9.54 1.97 1.40
CA PRO A 117 -9.45 3.36 0.95
C PRO A 117 -8.36 4.16 1.66
N ILE A 118 -7.80 3.65 2.78
CA ILE A 118 -6.70 4.35 3.44
C ILE A 118 -5.37 4.16 2.70
N LEU A 119 -5.26 3.17 1.82
CA LEU A 119 -4.00 2.88 1.14
C LEU A 119 -3.85 3.79 -0.07
N GLN A 120 -2.79 4.61 -0.11
CA GLN A 120 -2.47 5.42 -1.26
C GLN A 120 -1.84 4.54 -2.36
N LYS A 121 -2.64 4.04 -3.30
CA LYS A 121 -2.19 3.06 -4.31
C LYS A 121 -0.97 3.50 -5.12
N SER A 122 -0.87 4.80 -5.43
CA SER A 122 0.25 5.39 -6.19
C SER A 122 1.61 5.37 -5.46
N SER A 123 1.59 5.15 -4.15
CA SER A 123 2.78 5.05 -3.32
C SER A 123 3.30 3.62 -3.18
N ILE A 124 2.57 2.61 -3.69
CA ILE A 124 2.97 1.21 -3.55
C ILE A 124 4.28 0.96 -4.31
N VAL A 125 5.25 0.42 -3.58
CA VAL A 125 6.49 -0.13 -4.10
C VAL A 125 6.66 -1.53 -3.54
N ALA A 126 6.89 -2.52 -4.40
CA ALA A 126 7.12 -3.91 -4.01
C ALA A 126 8.44 -4.40 -4.64
N ASN A 127 9.37 -4.89 -3.83
CA ASN A 127 10.72 -5.31 -4.27
C ASN A 127 11.45 -4.26 -5.14
N GLY A 128 11.19 -2.97 -4.89
CA GLY A 128 11.75 -1.86 -5.67
C GLY A 128 10.95 -1.49 -6.94
N GLU A 129 10.00 -2.31 -7.36
CA GLU A 129 9.05 -1.99 -8.44
C GLU A 129 7.95 -1.07 -7.92
N LYS A 130 7.66 0.03 -8.63
CA LYS A 130 6.57 0.95 -8.28
C LYS A 130 5.31 0.60 -9.06
N ALA A 131 4.14 0.74 -8.43
CA ALA A 131 2.87 0.57 -9.12
C ALA A 131 2.71 1.60 -10.25
N GLU A 132 2.43 1.10 -11.45
CA GLU A 132 2.09 1.86 -12.64
C GLU A 132 0.58 2.11 -12.65
N LEU A 133 0.20 3.32 -12.23
CA LEU A 133 -1.18 3.78 -12.24
C LEU A 133 -1.28 5.02 -13.12
N VAL A 134 -2.38 5.13 -13.86
CA VAL A 134 -2.72 6.37 -14.55
C VAL A 134 -3.24 7.35 -13.50
N LEU A 135 -2.40 8.31 -13.12
CA LEU A 135 -2.77 9.35 -12.17
C LEU A 135 -3.43 10.50 -12.91
N SER A 136 -4.68 10.76 -12.58
CA SER A 136 -5.38 11.97 -12.99
C SER A 136 -5.33 12.98 -11.85
N GLU A 137 -4.59 14.07 -12.06
CA GLU A 137 -4.63 15.19 -11.13
C GLU A 137 -5.92 16.00 -11.39
N VAL A 138 -6.70 16.20 -10.32
CA VAL A 138 -7.92 17.00 -10.38
C VAL A 138 -7.78 18.18 -9.43
N TRP A 139 -7.92 19.37 -10.00
CA TRP A 139 -7.90 20.64 -9.26
C TRP A 139 -9.33 21.04 -8.92
N LEU A 140 -9.63 21.18 -7.63
CA LEU A 140 -10.97 21.50 -7.13
C LEU A 140 -10.92 22.81 -6.34
N GLN A 141 -11.77 23.76 -6.73
CA GLN A 141 -12.05 24.92 -5.91
C GLN A 141 -13.24 24.60 -4.99
N ILE A 142 -13.02 24.68 -3.68
CA ILE A 142 -14.05 24.42 -2.68
C ILE A 142 -14.68 25.76 -2.27
N LEU A 143 -15.84 26.09 -2.84
CA LEU A 143 -16.56 27.32 -2.51
C LEU A 143 -17.17 27.23 -1.10
N GLY A 144 -17.08 28.32 -0.35
CA GLY A 144 -17.65 28.42 1.00
C GLY A 144 -16.84 27.73 2.11
N GLN A 145 -15.68 27.14 1.79
CA GLN A 145 -14.75 26.58 2.77
C GLN A 145 -13.56 27.54 2.98
N PRO A 146 -13.50 28.32 4.07
CA PRO A 146 -12.36 29.19 4.32
C PRO A 146 -11.09 28.38 4.56
N HIS A 147 -9.97 28.83 4.00
CA HIS A 147 -8.66 28.25 4.28
C HIS A 147 -8.21 28.67 5.69
N THR A 148 -8.12 27.71 6.62
CA THR A 148 -7.67 27.94 7.99
C THR A 148 -6.35 27.23 8.25
N LYS A 149 -5.57 27.68 9.24
CA LYS A 149 -4.33 27.00 9.65
C LYS A 149 -4.56 25.54 10.06
N ALA A 150 -5.75 25.20 10.57
CA ALA A 150 -6.08 23.82 10.92
C ALA A 150 -6.08 22.91 9.68
N LEU A 151 -6.46 23.41 8.51
CA LEU A 151 -6.42 22.64 7.26
C LEU A 151 -4.99 22.33 6.77
N GLU A 152 -3.97 23.03 7.29
CA GLU A 152 -2.56 22.72 7.01
C GLU A 152 -2.06 21.54 7.87
N ASP A 153 -2.75 21.22 8.96
CA ASP A 153 -2.42 20.10 9.83
C ASP A 153 -3.27 18.87 9.46
N ARG A 154 -2.63 17.85 8.88
CA ARG A 154 -3.28 16.58 8.51
C ARG A 154 -3.80 15.78 9.70
N ALA A 155 -3.42 16.12 10.93
CA ALA A 155 -3.97 15.53 12.14
C ALA A 155 -5.20 16.29 12.68
N SER A 156 -5.54 17.45 12.13
CA SER A 156 -6.63 18.28 12.65
C SER A 156 -8.02 17.70 12.33
N PRO A 157 -9.00 17.85 13.24
CA PRO A 157 -10.38 17.45 12.96
C PRO A 157 -10.97 18.12 11.71
N GLU A 158 -10.62 19.38 11.45
CA GLU A 158 -11.09 20.14 10.29
C GLU A 158 -10.60 19.52 8.99
N PHE A 159 -9.33 19.13 8.93
CA PHE A 159 -8.77 18.45 7.76
C PHE A 159 -9.49 17.11 7.51
N TRP A 160 -9.69 16.30 8.56
CA TRP A 160 -10.39 15.01 8.45
C TRP A 160 -11.84 15.15 8.01
N ALA A 161 -12.54 16.17 8.51
CA ALA A 161 -13.90 16.46 8.11
C ALA A 161 -13.98 16.77 6.60
N LEU A 162 -13.09 17.64 6.12
CA LEU A 162 -13.02 18.03 4.72
C LEU A 162 -12.60 16.85 3.82
N GLN A 163 -11.54 16.13 4.19
CA GLN A 163 -11.06 14.95 3.46
C GLN A 163 -12.15 13.87 3.37
N GLY A 164 -12.88 13.61 4.46
CA GLY A 164 -14.00 12.67 4.47
C GLY A 164 -15.16 13.12 3.58
N GLN A 165 -15.49 14.41 3.54
CA GLN A 165 -16.49 14.96 2.62
C GLN A 165 -16.09 14.79 1.15
N LEU A 166 -14.86 15.17 0.81
CA LEU A 166 -14.33 15.05 -0.55
C LEU A 166 -14.26 13.58 -1.01
N SER A 167 -13.83 12.69 -0.13
CA SER A 167 -13.75 11.25 -0.44
C SER A 167 -15.12 10.65 -0.74
N ARG A 168 -16.17 11.05 0.01
CA ARG A 168 -17.55 10.64 -0.28
C ARG A 168 -18.04 11.22 -1.60
N TRP A 169 -17.71 12.48 -1.89
CA TRP A 169 -18.12 13.13 -3.12
C TRP A 169 -17.52 12.48 -4.36
N VAL A 170 -16.22 12.16 -4.35
CA VAL A 170 -15.57 11.43 -5.45
C VAL A 170 -16.17 10.04 -5.65
N LYS A 171 -16.54 9.32 -4.59
CA LYS A 171 -17.26 8.04 -4.74
C LYS A 171 -18.58 8.21 -5.47
N CYS A 172 -19.33 9.28 -5.19
CA CYS A 172 -20.59 9.56 -5.89
C CYS A 172 -20.39 9.94 -7.38
N TRP A 173 -19.20 10.38 -7.79
CA TRP A 173 -18.90 10.65 -9.20
C TRP A 173 -18.88 9.37 -10.04
N ASP A 174 -18.35 8.29 -9.48
CA ASP A 174 -18.23 7.00 -10.15
C ASP A 174 -19.59 6.31 -10.33
N GLU A 175 -20.56 6.63 -9.46
CA GLU A 175 -21.89 5.98 -9.44
C GLU A 175 -23.00 6.77 -10.15
N GLY A 176 -22.85 8.09 -10.40
CA GLY A 176 -24.01 8.96 -10.69
C GLY A 176 -23.92 9.96 -11.83
N GLY A 177 -22.75 10.19 -12.44
CA GLY A 177 -22.59 11.30 -13.38
C GLY A 177 -22.81 12.68 -12.73
N TRP A 178 -22.43 13.73 -13.45
CA TRP A 178 -22.33 15.10 -12.92
C TRP A 178 -23.67 15.59 -12.34
N GLY A 179 -23.71 15.98 -11.05
CA GLY A 179 -24.73 16.95 -10.63
C GLY A 179 -25.12 17.08 -9.16
N ARG A 180 -24.97 16.07 -8.29
CA ARG A 180 -25.39 16.24 -6.87
C ARG A 180 -24.47 15.51 -5.90
N GLY A 181 -23.53 16.26 -5.32
CA GLY A 181 -22.86 15.86 -4.11
C GLY A 181 -23.82 15.81 -2.91
N PRO A 182 -23.59 14.95 -1.91
CA PRO A 182 -24.39 14.96 -0.69
C PRO A 182 -24.10 16.25 0.10
N GLY A 183 -25.15 17.03 0.43
CA GLY A 183 -25.06 18.11 1.42
C GLY A 183 -24.97 19.55 0.91
N GLY A 184 -25.35 19.84 -0.35
CA GLY A 184 -25.49 21.24 -0.81
C GLY A 184 -24.18 22.00 -1.02
N MET A 185 -23.04 21.31 -1.07
CA MET A 185 -21.74 21.90 -1.37
C MET A 185 -21.65 22.19 -2.87
N GLY A 186 -21.64 23.47 -3.24
CA GLY A 186 -21.39 23.92 -4.61
C GLY A 186 -19.91 23.76 -4.94
N MET A 187 -19.56 22.72 -5.69
CA MET A 187 -18.21 22.53 -6.22
C MET A 187 -18.24 22.71 -7.74
N THR A 188 -17.41 23.62 -8.25
CA THR A 188 -17.25 23.87 -9.69
C THR A 188 -15.81 23.56 -10.07
N ALA A 189 -15.61 22.68 -11.05
CA ALA A 189 -14.30 22.44 -11.63
C ALA A 189 -14.02 23.54 -12.67
N GLN A 190 -13.48 24.67 -12.22
CA GLN A 190 -12.88 25.67 -13.11
C GLN A 190 -11.56 26.16 -12.51
N GLY A 191 -10.62 26.43 -13.41
CA GLY A 191 -9.21 26.63 -13.09
C GLY A 191 -8.92 27.72 -12.07
N PHE A 192 -7.93 27.39 -11.25
CA PHE A 192 -7.12 28.19 -10.34
C PHE A 192 -7.49 28.26 -8.84
N SER A 193 -6.47 27.84 -8.08
CA SER A 193 -6.10 28.19 -6.70
C SER A 193 -6.91 27.59 -5.55
N THR A 194 -6.84 26.26 -5.41
CA THR A 194 -6.41 25.60 -4.16
C THR A 194 -6.01 24.16 -4.48
N ALA A 195 -4.77 23.79 -4.17
CA ALA A 195 -4.25 22.44 -4.41
C ALA A 195 -4.70 21.51 -3.28
N VAL A 196 -5.92 20.96 -3.33
CA VAL A 196 -6.18 19.74 -2.57
C VAL A 196 -5.84 18.60 -3.51
N THR A 197 -4.63 18.05 -3.36
CA THR A 197 -4.28 16.80 -4.04
C THR A 197 -5.17 15.69 -3.47
N LEU A 198 -6.34 15.50 -4.08
CA LEU A 198 -7.07 14.26 -3.95
C LEU A 198 -6.33 13.23 -4.78
N PHE A 199 -5.65 12.30 -4.11
CA PHE A 199 -5.24 11.07 -4.75
C PHE A 199 -6.51 10.27 -5.05
N ILE A 200 -7.03 10.43 -6.27
CA ILE A 200 -8.10 9.59 -6.79
C ILE A 200 -7.53 8.18 -6.88
N LEU A 201 -8.04 7.29 -6.02
CA LEU A 201 -7.77 5.87 -6.06
C LEU A 201 -8.59 5.28 -7.20
N SER A 202 -7.97 5.06 -8.36
CA SER A 202 -8.39 3.99 -9.28
C SER A 202 -7.89 2.66 -8.75
#